data_AF-A0AAV6TEE7-F1
#
_entry.id   AF-A0AAV6TEE7-F1
#
_cell.length_a   1.000
_cell.length_b   1.000
_cell.length_c   1.000
_cell.angle_alpha   90.00
_cell.angle_beta   90.00
_cell.angle_gamma   90.00
#
_symmetry.space_group_name_H-M   'P 1'
#
loop_
_entity.id
_entity.type
_entity.pdbx_description
1 polymer ?
#
loop_
_entity_poly.entity_id
_entity_poly.type
_entity_poly.pdbx_seq_one_letter_code
_entity_poly.pdbx_strand_id
1 'polypeptide(L)'
;MDKQRSKNFTPLEEEILLNCVSEYTKVIDCKETNALKADAKVKAWLSVTELYNSQSSVTKRSLNQLKSKYKNLKAASRKRLADEKLEIFLTGGGSKKISAT
;
A
#
# COMPACT_ATOMS: atom_id res chain seq x y z
N MET A 1 7.25 4.18 -29.76
CA MET A 1 6.10 4.31 -28.84
C MET A 1 6.67 4.45 -27.43
N ASP A 2 6.95 5.68 -27.05
CA ASP A 2 7.60 6.02 -25.79
C ASP A 2 6.66 5.67 -24.64
N LYS A 3 7.04 4.66 -23.85
CA LYS A 3 6.34 4.27 -22.63
C LYS A 3 6.51 5.41 -21.63
N GLN A 4 5.64 6.41 -21.73
CA GLN A 4 5.63 7.59 -20.88
C GLN A 4 5.49 7.10 -19.44
N ARG A 5 6.60 7.10 -18.71
CA ARG A 5 6.63 6.62 -17.32
C ARG A 5 5.69 7.53 -16.54
N SER A 6 4.65 6.95 -15.95
CA SER A 6 3.78 7.71 -15.06
C SER A 6 4.65 8.34 -13.97
N LYS A 7 4.39 9.62 -13.63
CA LYS A 7 5.10 10.31 -12.55
C LYS A 7 5.12 9.40 -11.31
N ASN A 8 6.25 9.33 -10.62
CA ASN A 8 6.32 8.60 -9.36
C ASN A 8 5.35 9.23 -8.35
N PHE A 9 4.89 8.44 -7.38
CA PHE A 9 4.15 8.98 -6.25
C PHE A 9 5.14 9.70 -5.33
N THR A 10 4.83 10.93 -4.96
CA THR A 10 5.57 11.66 -3.93
C THR A 10 5.20 11.13 -2.53
N PRO A 11 6.04 11.34 -1.50
CA PRO A 11 5.70 10.95 -0.13
C PRO A 11 4.40 11.58 0.38
N LEU A 12 4.12 12.82 0.00
CA LEU A 12 2.85 13.50 0.32
C LEU A 12 1.66 12.80 -0.34
N GLU A 13 1.77 12.42 -1.62
CA GLU A 13 0.74 11.64 -2.30
C GLU A 13 0.51 10.27 -1.64
N GLU A 14 1.56 9.63 -1.14
CA GLU A 14 1.43 8.37 -0.39
C GLU A 14 0.67 8.56 0.93
N GLU A 15 0.98 9.62 1.68
CA GLU A 15 0.29 9.96 2.93
C GLU A 15 -1.20 10.27 2.68
N ILE A 16 -1.49 11.09 1.67
CA ILE A 16 -2.88 11.40 1.27
C ILE A 16 -3.63 10.12 0.89
N LEU A 17 -3.00 9.24 0.10
CA LEU A 17 -3.61 7.96 -0.27
C LEU A 17 -3.91 7.10 0.96
N LEU A 18 -2.98 7.01 1.91
CA LEU A 18 -3.19 6.26 3.16
C LEU A 18 -4.32 6.87 4.00
N ASN A 19 -4.38 8.19 4.09
CA ASN A 19 -5.43 8.90 4.81
C ASN A 19 -6.81 8.62 4.20
N CYS A 20 -6.94 8.75 2.88
CA CYS A 20 -8.19 8.43 2.18
C CYS A 20 -8.59 6.97 2.36
N VAL A 21 -7.65 6.04 2.31
CA VAL A 21 -7.93 4.60 2.49
C VAL A 21 -8.27 4.26 3.94
N SER A 22 -7.74 4.99 4.92
CA SER A 22 -7.99 4.79 6.35
C SER A 22 -9.49 4.81 6.66
N GLU A 23 -10.25 5.74 6.06
CA GLU A 23 -11.70 5.85 6.24
C GLU A 23 -12.47 4.61 5.75
N TYR A 24 -11.94 3.94 4.73
CA TYR A 24 -12.55 2.75 4.12
C TYR A 24 -11.84 1.45 4.49
N THR A 25 -10.89 1.47 5.43
CA THR A 25 -10.04 0.32 5.75
C THR A 25 -10.86 -0.88 6.22
N LYS A 26 -11.97 -0.63 6.94
CA LYS A 26 -12.90 -1.67 7.40
C LYS A 26 -13.51 -2.47 6.24
N VAL A 27 -13.77 -1.81 5.10
CA VAL A 27 -14.35 -2.42 3.91
C VAL A 27 -13.25 -3.04 3.04
N ILE A 28 -12.15 -2.31 2.85
CA ILE A 28 -11.03 -2.70 1.99
C ILE A 28 -10.26 -3.91 2.56
N ASP A 29 -10.00 -3.94 3.86
CA ASP A 29 -9.25 -5.01 4.55
C ASP A 29 -10.15 -6.15 5.04
N CYS A 30 -11.46 -6.07 4.83
CA CYS A 30 -12.39 -7.13 5.19
C CYS A 30 -11.97 -8.45 4.55
N LYS A 31 -11.67 -9.48 5.36
CA LYS A 31 -11.22 -10.80 4.91
C LYS A 31 -12.33 -11.64 4.27
N GLU A 32 -13.58 -11.20 4.39
CA GLU A 32 -14.72 -11.95 3.86
C GLU A 32 -14.85 -11.77 2.33
N THR A 33 -15.07 -12.90 1.68
CA THR A 33 -15.21 -13.02 0.22
C THR A 33 -16.67 -13.34 -0.09
N ASN A 34 -17.54 -12.35 0.06
CA ASN A 34 -18.93 -12.43 -0.41
C ASN A 34 -19.09 -11.51 -1.63
N ALA A 35 -19.87 -11.88 -2.64
CA ALA A 35 -20.04 -11.10 -3.87
C ALA A 35 -20.53 -9.67 -3.58
N LEU A 36 -21.45 -9.51 -2.62
CA LEU A 36 -21.91 -8.20 -2.13
C LEU A 36 -20.77 -7.36 -1.53
N LYS A 37 -19.81 -8.00 -0.86
CA LYS A 37 -18.64 -7.34 -0.28
C LYS A 37 -17.60 -6.99 -1.36
N ALA A 38 -17.56 -7.74 -2.47
CA ALA A 38 -16.70 -7.41 -3.60
C ALA A 38 -17.15 -6.09 -4.26
N ASP A 39 -18.45 -5.91 -4.48
CA ASP A 39 -19.02 -4.65 -4.98
C ASP A 39 -18.79 -3.48 -4.01
N ALA A 40 -19.01 -3.71 -2.70
CA ALA A 40 -18.73 -2.71 -1.68
C ALA A 40 -17.25 -2.27 -1.65
N LYS A 41 -16.31 -3.22 -1.84
CA LYS A 41 -14.88 -2.90 -2.00
C LYS A 41 -14.62 -2.06 -3.24
N VAL A 42 -15.23 -2.39 -4.37
CA VAL A 42 -15.09 -1.60 -5.60
C VAL A 42 -15.60 -0.17 -5.39
N LYS A 43 -16.78 -0.01 -4.79
CA LYS A 43 -17.36 1.30 -4.43
C LYS A 43 -16.45 2.09 -3.50
N ALA A 44 -15.94 1.47 -2.43
CA ALA A 44 -14.98 2.11 -1.53
C ALA A 44 -13.74 2.62 -2.27
N TRP A 45 -13.19 1.82 -3.20
CA TRP A 45 -12.05 2.26 -4.02
C TRP A 45 -12.38 3.39 -5.00
N LEU A 46 -13.61 3.44 -5.52
CA LEU A 46 -14.07 4.56 -6.34
C LEU A 46 -14.14 5.84 -5.51
N SER A 47 -14.73 5.79 -4.31
CA SER A 47 -14.78 6.92 -3.38
C SER A 47 -13.38 7.41 -2.98
N VAL A 48 -12.46 6.49 -2.67
CA VAL A 48 -11.05 6.84 -2.40
C VAL A 48 -10.41 7.51 -3.61
N THR A 49 -10.67 7.02 -4.82
CA THR A 49 -10.10 7.59 -6.05
C THR A 49 -10.62 9.00 -6.30
N GLU A 50 -11.91 9.22 -6.09
CA GLU A 50 -12.52 10.55 -6.20
C GLU A 50 -11.96 11.51 -5.16
N LEU A 51 -11.93 11.11 -3.89
CA LEU A 51 -11.40 11.92 -2.79
C LEU A 51 -9.93 12.28 -3.01
N TYR A 52 -9.12 11.31 -3.47
CA TYR A 52 -7.72 11.54 -3.83
C TYR A 52 -7.62 12.52 -5.00
N ASN A 53 -8.32 12.27 -6.11
CA ASN A 53 -8.25 13.13 -7.30
C ASN A 53 -8.85 14.53 -7.08
N SER A 54 -9.66 14.72 -6.03
CA SER A 54 -10.15 16.03 -5.58
C SER A 54 -9.08 16.86 -4.87
N GLN A 55 -7.98 16.26 -4.41
CA GLN A 55 -6.91 16.99 -3.75
C GLN A 55 -6.11 17.81 -4.78
N SER A 56 -5.89 19.09 -4.50
CA SER A 56 -5.12 19.97 -5.42
C SER A 56 -3.63 19.66 -5.43
N SER A 57 -3.12 19.00 -4.39
CA SER A 57 -1.70 18.65 -4.19
C SER A 57 -1.27 17.33 -4.84
N VAL A 58 -2.19 16.61 -5.50
CA VAL A 58 -1.88 15.30 -6.08
C VAL A 58 -2.03 15.28 -7.59
N THR A 59 -1.33 14.34 -8.23
CA THR A 59 -1.55 14.05 -9.65
C THR A 59 -2.75 13.12 -9.78
N LYS A 60 -3.70 13.44 -10.66
CA LYS A 60 -4.85 12.56 -10.94
C LYS A 60 -4.40 11.15 -11.34
N ARG A 61 -4.89 10.13 -10.64
CA ARG A 61 -4.58 8.71 -10.89
C ARG A 61 -5.83 7.90 -11.12
N SER A 62 -5.66 6.80 -11.84
CA SER A 62 -6.71 5.80 -11.99
C SER A 62 -6.80 4.91 -10.75
N LEU A 63 -7.99 4.40 -10.48
CA LEU A 63 -8.26 3.46 -9.39
C LEU A 63 -7.28 2.28 -9.34
N ASN A 64 -6.91 1.71 -10.49
CA ASN A 64 -5.94 0.60 -10.56
C ASN A 64 -4.52 1.01 -10.10
N GLN A 65 -4.11 2.24 -10.39
CA GLN A 65 -2.82 2.77 -9.95
C GLN A 65 -2.81 2.96 -8.43
N LEU A 66 -3.87 3.52 -7.86
CA LEU A 66 -4.01 3.72 -6.41
C LEU A 66 -4.06 2.39 -5.66
N LYS A 67 -4.85 1.41 -6.15
CA LYS A 67 -4.87 0.05 -5.61
C LYS A 67 -3.49 -0.60 -5.60
N SER A 68 -2.78 -0.52 -6.72
CA SER A 68 -1.45 -1.10 -6.86
C SER A 68 -0.45 -0.42 -5.92
N LYS A 69 -0.50 0.91 -5.82
CA LYS A 69 0.34 1.68 -4.92
C LYS A 69 0.08 1.34 -3.46
N TYR A 70 -1.18 1.29 -3.03
CA TYR A 70 -1.55 0.90 -1.68
C TYR A 70 -1.10 -0.53 -1.34
N LYS A 71 -1.25 -1.49 -2.26
CA LYS A 71 -0.74 -2.85 -2.07
C LYS A 71 0.77 -2.86 -1.84
N ASN A 72 1.52 -2.07 -2.61
CA ASN A 72 2.96 -1.91 -2.46
C ASN A 72 3.31 -1.24 -1.12
N LEU A 73 2.58 -0.21 -0.70
CA LEU A 73 2.76 0.45 0.61
C LEU A 73 2.52 -0.53 1.76
N LYS A 74 1.44 -1.33 1.72
CA LYS A 74 1.21 -2.40 2.70
C LYS A 74 2.33 -3.43 2.72
N ALA A 75 2.84 -3.83 1.55
CA ALA A 75 3.94 -4.78 1.46
C ALA A 75 5.24 -4.19 2.03
N ALA A 76 5.55 -2.94 1.69
CA ALA A 76 6.71 -2.21 2.22
C ALA A 76 6.62 -2.02 3.74
N SER A 77 5.44 -1.68 4.28
CA SER A 77 5.20 -1.57 5.71
C SER A 77 5.39 -2.91 6.44
N ARG A 78 4.87 -4.02 5.89
CA ARG A 78 5.16 -5.36 6.44
C ARG A 78 6.64 -5.71 6.39
N LYS A 79 7.35 -5.34 5.32
CA LYS A 79 8.79 -5.55 5.21
C LYS A 79 9.54 -4.74 6.27
N ARG A 80 9.21 -3.47 6.45
CA ARG A 80 9.80 -2.61 7.50
C ARG A 80 9.54 -3.19 8.89
N LEU A 81 8.33 -3.63 9.20
CA LEU A 81 8.02 -4.28 10.49
C LEU A 81 8.75 -5.62 10.66
N ALA A 82 8.97 -6.38 9.59
CA ALA A 82 9.74 -7.62 9.64
C ALA A 82 11.24 -7.34 9.82
N ASP A 83 11.75 -6.30 9.18
CA ASP A 83 13.13 -5.84 9.29
C ASP A 83 13.40 -5.25 10.68
N GLU A 84 12.49 -4.44 11.21
CA GLU A 84 12.56 -3.90 12.58
C GLU A 84 12.45 -5.04 13.62
N LYS A 85 11.60 -6.03 13.40
CA LYS A 85 11.60 -7.25 14.23
C LYS A 85 12.91 -8.02 14.14
N LEU A 86 13.51 -8.10 12.95
CA LEU A 86 14.82 -8.73 12.77
C LEU A 86 15.92 -7.91 13.47
N GLU A 87 15.90 -6.58 13.40
CA GLU A 87 16.83 -5.68 14.08
C GLU A 87 16.69 -5.75 15.60
N ILE A 88 15.46 -5.83 16.13
CA ILE A 88 15.19 -6.09 17.55
C ILE A 88 15.71 -7.48 17.96
N PHE A 89 15.60 -8.49 17.09
CA PHE A 89 16.17 -9.81 17.32
C PHE A 89 17.70 -9.88 17.10
N LEU A 90 18.33 -8.90 16.46
CA LEU A 90 19.77 -8.87 16.16
C LEU A 90 20.64 -8.18 17.23
N THR A 91 20.05 -7.69 18.33
CA THR A 91 20.80 -7.25 19.54
C THR A 91 21.08 -8.41 20.52
N GLY A 92 20.99 -9.68 20.09
CA GLY A 92 21.42 -10.79 20.94
C GLY A 92 21.35 -12.16 20.29
N GLY A 93 22.26 -12.48 19.37
CA GLY A 93 22.40 -13.87 18.91
C GLY A 93 23.15 -14.08 17.61
N GLY A 94 24.46 -13.79 17.62
CA GLY A 94 25.54 -14.32 16.75
C GLY A 94 25.20 -14.96 15.39
N SER A 95 25.71 -14.34 14.33
CA SER A 95 25.93 -14.94 13.03
C SER A 95 26.96 -16.08 13.08
N LYS A 96 26.67 -17.23 12.47
CA LYS A 96 27.72 -18.09 11.86
C LYS A 96 27.23 -18.73 10.55
N LYS A 97 28.03 -18.49 9.52
CA LYS A 97 28.00 -19.10 8.19
C LYS A 97 28.13 -20.62 8.32
N ILE A 98 27.26 -21.36 7.62
CA ILE A 98 27.48 -22.78 7.37
C ILE A 98 28.25 -22.87 6.05
N SER A 99 29.59 -22.94 6.14
CA SER A 99 30.42 -23.46 5.07
C SER A 99 30.57 -24.96 5.30
N ALA A 100 29.84 -25.77 4.53
CA ALA A 100 30.04 -27.21 4.48
C ALA A 100 31.18 -27.52 3.50
N THR A 101 32.19 -28.24 4.00
CA THR A 101 33.23 -28.93 3.22
C THR A 101 32.67 -30.20 2.61
#